data_AF-A0A6G1LGG8-F1
#
_entry.id   AF-A0A6G1LGG8-F1
#
_cell.length_a   1.000
_cell.length_b   1.000
_cell.length_c   1.000
_cell.angle_alpha   90.00
_cell.angle_beta   90.00
_cell.angle_gamma   90.00
#
_symmetry.space_group_name_H-M   'P 1'
#
loop_
_entity.id
_entity.type
_entity.pdbx_description
1 polymer ?
#
loop_
_entity_poly.entity_id
_entity_poly.type
_entity_poly.pdbx_seq_one_letter_code
_entity_poly.pdbx_strand_id
1 'polypeptide(L)'
;MPHCEWIPKLFFQNRLTVVVVGTWATMKSFFSIQRAWPRYTLLHAGYQDEGHNSDESGHDGIHKPPLLGRCNECGRLGYVQSTCWFWFNLSLLLTSIIVLITALKLAADSQSLTTRHSPRNSLLRQISMPSPVLDEIDIPIVPKKMDATLLKSEPPSIFRGDPSPEVDAAWRRISDTRPIALTRDDVLAAGKDPASAVQIPTSWGLGEDKYFGRLDVLHQIHCLDAIRMEAHFEHYYGRKYANGYNDTSRMHRLHLSHCLWLVLQNIMCAATTDVYTHFWTDTFEHAFPDFGVAHQYRDFEAVLRW
;
A
#
# COMPACT_ATOMS: atom_id res chain seq x y z
N MET A 1 29.21 -38.44 1.33
CA MET A 1 28.11 -38.69 2.28
C MET A 1 28.66 -38.57 3.69
N PRO A 2 27.92 -38.03 4.67
CA PRO A 2 26.48 -37.81 4.68
C PRO A 2 26.12 -36.33 4.41
N HIS A 3 25.22 -36.03 3.50
CA HIS A 3 23.75 -36.05 3.66
C HIS A 3 23.25 -35.02 4.66
N CYS A 4 22.85 -33.86 4.15
CA CYS A 4 21.72 -33.10 4.68
C CYS A 4 20.88 -32.62 3.50
N GLU A 5 19.64 -33.10 3.51
CA GLU A 5 18.60 -32.95 2.51
C GLU A 5 18.11 -31.50 2.46
N TRP A 6 18.02 -30.93 1.26
CA TRP A 6 17.27 -29.70 1.03
C TRP A 6 15.80 -30.05 0.86
N ILE A 7 15.04 -29.77 1.91
CA ILE A 7 13.58 -29.77 1.95
C ILE A 7 13.05 -28.80 0.87
N PRO A 8 12.03 -29.17 0.07
CA PRO A 8 11.51 -28.29 -0.97
C PRO A 8 10.89 -27.03 -0.36
N LYS A 9 11.27 -25.87 -0.91
CA LYS A 9 10.58 -24.59 -0.66
C LYS A 9 9.09 -24.75 -0.96
N LEU A 10 8.28 -24.74 0.10
CA LEU A 10 6.84 -24.52 0.02
C LEU A 10 6.61 -23.15 -0.63
N PHE A 11 6.28 -23.17 -1.91
CA PHE A 11 5.66 -22.06 -2.60
C PHE A 11 4.34 -21.72 -1.90
N PHE A 12 4.34 -20.69 -1.06
CA PHE A 12 3.12 -19.97 -0.72
C PHE A 12 2.70 -19.15 -1.94
N GLN A 13 2.08 -19.81 -2.91
CA GLN A 13 1.26 -19.11 -3.90
C GLN A 13 0.00 -18.60 -3.19
N ASN A 14 -0.10 -17.28 -3.12
CA ASN A 14 -1.30 -16.57 -2.69
C ASN A 14 -2.56 -17.17 -3.35
N ARG A 15 -3.47 -17.70 -2.53
CA ARG A 15 -4.79 -18.21 -2.91
C ARG A 15 -5.78 -17.08 -3.28
N LEU A 16 -5.34 -16.10 -4.06
CA LEU A 16 -6.18 -15.03 -4.58
C LEU A 16 -6.17 -14.95 -6.12
N THR A 17 -5.19 -15.58 -6.79
CA THR A 17 -5.08 -15.54 -8.25
C THR A 17 -5.98 -16.58 -8.96
N VAL A 18 -6.40 -17.65 -8.27
CA VAL A 18 -7.17 -18.74 -8.90
C VAL A 18 -8.62 -18.36 -9.21
N VAL A 19 -9.20 -17.39 -8.49
CA VAL A 19 -10.62 -17.00 -8.68
C VAL A 19 -10.80 -16.10 -9.90
N VAL A 20 -9.80 -15.29 -10.26
CA VAL A 20 -9.91 -14.33 -11.38
C VAL A 20 -9.60 -14.97 -12.73
N VAL A 21 -8.77 -16.02 -12.79
CA VAL A 21 -8.44 -16.69 -14.06
C VAL A 21 -9.56 -17.66 -14.51
N GLY A 22 -10.34 -18.21 -13.58
CA GLY A 22 -11.42 -19.15 -13.87
C GLY A 22 -12.63 -18.54 -14.61
N THR A 23 -12.86 -17.23 -14.46
CA THR A 23 -13.99 -16.52 -15.12
C THR A 23 -13.70 -16.11 -16.56
N TRP A 24 -12.42 -15.99 -16.95
CA TRP A 24 -12.04 -15.70 -18.34
C TRP A 24 -12.05 -16.95 -19.23
N ALA A 25 -11.75 -18.13 -18.67
CA ALA A 25 -11.77 -19.39 -19.41
C ALA A 25 -13.20 -19.82 -19.81
N THR A 26 -14.21 -19.51 -18.99
CA THR A 26 -15.62 -19.80 -19.29
C THR A 26 -16.21 -18.89 -20.37
N MET A 27 -15.73 -17.64 -20.51
CA MET A 27 -16.17 -16.73 -21.58
C MET A 27 -15.64 -17.11 -22.97
N LYS A 28 -14.41 -17.63 -23.09
CA LYS A 28 -13.87 -18.06 -24.40
C LYS A 28 -14.60 -19.29 -24.97
N SER A 29 -15.00 -20.22 -24.10
CA SER A 29 -15.80 -21.38 -24.52
C SER A 29 -17.20 -21.00 -25.02
N PHE A 30 -17.75 -19.88 -24.53
CA PHE A 30 -19.06 -19.39 -24.95
C PHE A 30 -19.06 -18.81 -26.37
N PHE A 31 -17.98 -18.12 -26.78
CA PHE A 31 -17.84 -17.56 -28.13
C PHE A 31 -17.47 -18.61 -29.20
N SER A 32 -16.83 -19.72 -28.81
CA SER A 32 -16.48 -20.78 -29.76
C SER A 32 -17.69 -21.61 -30.23
N ILE A 33 -18.74 -21.70 -29.40
CA ILE A 33 -19.95 -22.49 -29.71
C ILE A 33 -20.91 -21.72 -30.65
N GLN A 34 -20.85 -20.39 -30.68
CA GLN A 34 -21.66 -19.57 -31.60
C GLN A 34 -21.17 -19.59 -33.07
N ARG A 35 -19.96 -20.10 -33.37
CA ARG A 35 -19.43 -20.15 -34.75
C ARG A 35 -19.88 -21.37 -35.57
N ALA A 36 -20.58 -22.33 -34.96
CA ALA A 36 -21.10 -23.51 -35.65
C ALA A 36 -22.62 -23.40 -35.84
N TRP A 37 -23.06 -22.50 -36.74
CA TRP A 37 -24.44 -22.46 -37.21
C TRP A 37 -24.47 -22.58 -38.75
N PRO A 38 -25.40 -23.36 -39.35
CA PRO A 38 -25.52 -23.46 -40.80
C PRO A 38 -26.02 -22.13 -41.37
N ARG A 39 -25.36 -21.65 -42.43
CA ARG A 39 -25.86 -20.54 -43.26
C ARG A 39 -27.19 -20.97 -43.90
N TYR A 40 -28.28 -20.28 -43.59
CA TYR A 40 -29.51 -20.37 -44.37
C TYR A 40 -29.31 -19.63 -45.69
N THR A 41 -29.27 -20.37 -46.79
CA THR A 41 -29.23 -19.83 -48.15
C THR A 41 -30.61 -19.27 -48.51
N LEU A 42 -30.70 -17.96 -48.71
CA LEU A 42 -31.86 -17.28 -49.32
C LEU A 42 -31.86 -17.58 -50.82
N LEU A 43 -32.73 -18.50 -51.28
CA LEU A 43 -33.05 -18.65 -52.69
C LEU A 43 -34.10 -17.61 -53.09
N HIS A 44 -33.63 -16.49 -53.65
CA HIS A 44 -34.46 -15.60 -54.47
C HIS A 44 -34.64 -16.25 -55.84
N ALA A 45 -35.86 -16.69 -56.16
CA ALA A 45 -36.22 -17.04 -57.53
C ALA A 45 -36.55 -15.75 -58.29
N GLY A 46 -35.56 -15.28 -59.06
CA GLY A 46 -35.69 -14.20 -60.02
C GLY A 46 -36.18 -14.72 -61.37
N TYR A 47 -37.11 -13.96 -61.93
CA TYR A 47 -37.75 -14.05 -63.24
C TYR A 47 -36.75 -13.91 -64.39
N GLN A 48 -36.71 -14.86 -65.33
CA GLN A 48 -36.23 -14.64 -66.71
C GLN A 48 -37.07 -15.46 -67.70
N ASP A 49 -37.80 -14.74 -68.54
CA ASP A 49 -38.38 -15.18 -69.82
C ASP A 49 -37.25 -15.48 -70.82
N GLU A 50 -37.42 -16.53 -71.65
CA GLU A 50 -37.44 -16.45 -73.12
C GLU A 50 -37.72 -17.84 -73.73
N GLY A 51 -38.40 -17.83 -74.87
CA GLY A 51 -39.16 -18.94 -75.46
C GLY A 51 -38.37 -20.13 -76.00
N HIS A 52 -39.06 -21.26 -76.18
CA HIS A 52 -39.46 -21.73 -77.52
C HIS A 52 -40.37 -22.97 -77.47
N ASN A 53 -41.46 -22.90 -78.26
CA ASN A 53 -42.18 -23.93 -79.04
C ASN A 53 -42.08 -25.40 -78.61
N SER A 54 -43.23 -26.07 -78.43
CA SER A 54 -44.01 -26.72 -79.51
C SER A 54 -45.11 -27.60 -78.91
N ASP A 55 -46.30 -27.55 -79.54
CA ASP A 55 -47.23 -28.64 -79.91
C ASP A 55 -47.51 -29.77 -78.87
N GLU A 56 -48.70 -30.32 -78.67
CA GLU A 56 -49.96 -30.35 -79.41
C GLU A 56 -50.99 -31.09 -78.52
N SER A 57 -52.27 -30.71 -78.64
CA SER A 57 -53.47 -31.58 -78.59
C SER A 57 -53.78 -32.51 -77.40
N GLY A 58 -55.07 -32.50 -76.99
CA GLY A 58 -55.80 -33.77 -76.79
C GLY A 58 -56.42 -34.05 -75.42
N HIS A 59 -57.71 -33.71 -75.31
CA HIS A 59 -58.83 -34.41 -74.65
C HIS A 59 -58.71 -35.15 -73.30
N ASP A 60 -59.64 -34.75 -72.41
CA ASP A 60 -60.54 -35.52 -71.54
C ASP A 60 -60.00 -36.67 -70.67
N GLY A 61 -60.22 -36.55 -69.36
CA GLY A 61 -60.19 -37.70 -68.46
C GLY A 61 -60.03 -37.37 -66.98
N ILE A 62 -61.16 -37.42 -66.28
CA ILE A 62 -61.32 -37.26 -64.83
C ILE A 62 -60.40 -38.20 -64.03
N HIS A 63 -59.55 -37.65 -63.15
CA HIS A 63 -59.19 -38.25 -61.86
C HIS A 63 -58.76 -37.15 -60.87
N LYS A 64 -59.50 -36.99 -59.76
CA LYS A 64 -59.17 -36.09 -58.65
C LYS A 64 -57.90 -36.58 -57.93
N PRO A 65 -56.90 -35.73 -57.67
CA PRO A 65 -55.89 -36.01 -56.64
C PRO A 65 -56.45 -35.71 -55.23
N PRO A 66 -56.04 -36.45 -54.19
CA PRO A 66 -56.57 -36.28 -52.85
C PRO A 66 -56.03 -35.03 -52.15
N LEU A 67 -56.93 -34.44 -51.38
CA LEU A 67 -56.84 -33.40 -50.35
C LEU A 67 -55.42 -33.07 -49.84
N LEU A 68 -54.98 -31.82 -50.08
CA LEU A 68 -53.95 -31.15 -49.28
C LEU A 68 -54.40 -31.08 -47.81
N GLY A 69 -53.84 -31.93 -46.97
CA GLY A 69 -53.83 -31.71 -45.53
C GLY A 69 -52.98 -30.47 -45.22
N ARG A 70 -53.60 -29.43 -44.67
CA ARG A 70 -52.90 -28.27 -44.09
C ARG A 70 -51.93 -28.76 -43.01
N CYS A 71 -50.63 -28.68 -43.24
CA CYS A 71 -49.64 -28.73 -42.17
C CYS A 71 -49.70 -27.42 -41.38
N ASN A 72 -50.59 -27.34 -40.39
CA ASN A 72 -50.71 -26.21 -39.47
C ASN A 72 -49.79 -26.32 -38.22
N GLU A 73 -48.78 -27.21 -38.22
CA GLU A 73 -47.99 -27.49 -37.01
C GLU A 73 -46.50 -27.09 -37.06
N CYS A 74 -46.03 -26.29 -38.03
CA CYS A 74 -44.64 -25.82 -38.02
C CYS A 74 -44.38 -24.56 -37.15
N GLY A 75 -45.41 -23.91 -36.59
CA GLY A 75 -45.24 -22.66 -35.83
C GLY A 75 -45.11 -22.82 -34.30
N ARG A 76 -45.52 -23.95 -33.73
CA ARG A 76 -45.58 -24.13 -32.26
C ARG A 76 -44.30 -24.65 -31.64
N LEU A 77 -43.50 -25.45 -32.35
CA LEU A 77 -42.28 -26.05 -31.78
C LEU A 77 -41.13 -25.04 -31.60
N GLY A 78 -40.93 -24.11 -32.54
CA GLY A 78 -39.86 -23.11 -32.45
C GLY A 78 -40.08 -22.04 -31.37
N TYR A 79 -41.34 -21.72 -31.07
CA TYR A 79 -41.70 -20.73 -30.05
C TYR A 79 -41.47 -21.25 -28.62
N VAL A 80 -41.77 -22.53 -28.36
CA VAL A 80 -41.57 -23.16 -27.04
C VAL A 80 -40.07 -23.30 -26.74
N GLN A 81 -39.26 -23.67 -27.74
CA GLN A 81 -37.81 -23.80 -27.59
C GLN A 81 -37.14 -22.44 -27.28
N SER A 82 -37.54 -21.37 -27.98
CA SER A 82 -37.06 -19.99 -27.72
C SER A 82 -37.39 -19.50 -26.31
N THR A 83 -38.60 -19.79 -25.82
CA THR A 83 -39.05 -19.38 -24.48
C THR A 83 -38.27 -20.09 -23.38
N CYS A 84 -38.03 -21.39 -23.50
CA CYS A 84 -37.19 -22.13 -22.54
C CYS A 84 -35.74 -21.63 -22.49
N TRP A 85 -35.17 -21.29 -23.64
CA TRP A 85 -33.83 -20.71 -23.73
C TRP A 85 -33.75 -19.32 -23.08
N PHE A 86 -34.78 -18.49 -23.25
CA PHE A 86 -34.88 -17.19 -22.58
C PHE A 86 -34.90 -17.35 -21.06
N TRP A 87 -35.76 -18.21 -20.52
CA TRP A 87 -35.84 -18.45 -19.07
C TRP A 87 -34.57 -19.09 -18.50
N PHE A 88 -33.90 -19.95 -19.26
CA PHE A 88 -32.60 -20.51 -18.87
C PHE A 88 -31.50 -19.44 -18.81
N ASN A 89 -31.39 -18.57 -19.81
CA ASN A 89 -30.42 -17.47 -19.76
C ASN A 89 -30.77 -16.44 -18.68
N LEU A 90 -32.05 -16.17 -18.45
CA LEU A 90 -32.50 -15.29 -17.36
C LEU A 90 -32.18 -15.90 -16.00
N SER A 91 -32.35 -17.20 -15.80
CA SER A 91 -31.99 -17.86 -14.54
C SER A 91 -30.47 -17.87 -14.32
N LEU A 92 -29.67 -18.08 -15.38
CA LEU A 92 -28.21 -17.93 -15.32
C LEU A 92 -27.78 -16.50 -15.00
N LEU A 93 -28.44 -15.49 -15.57
CA LEU A 93 -28.16 -14.09 -15.29
C LEU A 93 -28.49 -13.74 -13.83
N LEU A 94 -29.67 -14.14 -13.36
CA LEU A 94 -30.11 -13.90 -11.98
C LEU A 94 -29.22 -14.60 -10.96
N THR A 95 -28.83 -15.85 -11.21
CA THR A 95 -27.88 -16.58 -10.34
C THR A 95 -26.51 -15.93 -10.34
N SER A 96 -26.01 -15.49 -11.50
CA SER A 96 -24.75 -14.75 -11.60
C SER A 96 -24.79 -13.42 -10.83
N ILE A 97 -25.91 -12.69 -10.89
CA ILE A 97 -26.13 -11.46 -10.13
C ILE A 97 -26.16 -11.75 -8.62
N ILE A 98 -26.83 -12.81 -8.18
CA ILE A 98 -26.88 -13.21 -6.76
C ILE A 98 -25.48 -13.58 -6.26
N VAL A 99 -24.71 -14.35 -7.04
CA VAL A 99 -23.32 -14.70 -6.71
C VAL A 99 -22.45 -13.45 -6.61
N LEU A 100 -22.59 -12.50 -7.54
CA LEU A 100 -21.84 -11.24 -7.49
C LEU A 100 -22.21 -10.41 -6.26
N ILE A 101 -23.50 -10.25 -5.94
CA ILE A 101 -23.95 -9.48 -4.78
C ILE A 101 -23.47 -10.13 -3.47
N THR A 102 -23.54 -11.45 -3.36
CA THR A 102 -23.07 -12.17 -2.17
C THR A 102 -21.54 -12.07 -2.03
N ALA A 103 -20.78 -12.18 -3.12
CA ALA A 103 -19.34 -11.97 -3.09
C ALA A 103 -18.97 -10.54 -2.66
N LEU A 104 -19.68 -9.52 -3.17
CA LEU A 104 -19.46 -8.13 -2.77
C LEU A 104 -19.78 -7.88 -1.29
N LYS A 105 -20.86 -8.48 -0.77
CA LYS A 105 -21.21 -8.40 0.66
C LYS A 105 -20.16 -9.07 1.55
N LEU A 106 -19.74 -10.28 1.21
CA LEU A 106 -18.70 -11.00 1.96
C LEU A 106 -17.36 -10.25 1.94
N ALA A 107 -16.99 -9.65 0.81
CA ALA A 107 -15.80 -8.81 0.71
C ALA A 107 -15.89 -7.56 1.59
N ALA A 108 -17.04 -6.87 1.58
CA ALA A 108 -17.29 -5.71 2.42
C ALA A 108 -17.28 -6.04 3.92
N ASP A 109 -17.92 -7.15 4.31
CA ASP A 109 -17.95 -7.63 5.70
C ASP A 109 -16.56 -8.07 6.17
N SER A 110 -15.81 -8.79 5.32
CA SER A 110 -14.43 -9.18 5.63
C SER A 110 -13.52 -7.95 5.81
N GLN A 111 -13.65 -6.94 4.96
CA GLN A 111 -12.87 -5.71 5.08
C GLN A 111 -13.26 -4.91 6.33
N SER A 112 -14.56 -4.83 6.63
CA SER A 112 -15.10 -4.20 7.85
C SER A 112 -14.65 -4.91 9.13
N LEU A 113 -14.63 -6.25 9.16
CA LEU A 113 -14.13 -7.02 10.31
C LEU A 113 -12.62 -6.84 10.49
N THR A 114 -11.87 -6.84 9.39
CA THR A 114 -10.41 -6.64 9.42
C THR A 114 -10.06 -5.24 9.95
N THR A 115 -10.81 -4.20 9.57
CA THR A 115 -10.59 -2.84 10.05
C THR A 115 -11.07 -2.65 11.49
N ARG A 116 -12.20 -3.24 11.89
CA ARG A 116 -12.71 -3.17 13.27
C ARG A 116 -11.84 -3.93 14.28
N HIS A 117 -11.18 -5.00 13.87
CA HIS A 117 -10.32 -5.80 14.75
C HIS A 117 -8.83 -5.50 14.62
N SER A 118 -8.41 -4.61 13.71
CA SER A 118 -7.00 -4.26 13.61
C SER A 118 -6.58 -3.51 14.88
N PRO A 119 -5.55 -3.98 15.61
CA PRO A 119 -5.03 -3.23 16.74
C PRO A 119 -4.51 -1.87 16.25
N ARG A 120 -4.66 -0.84 17.09
CA ARG A 120 -4.10 0.49 16.85
C ARG A 120 -2.64 0.39 16.40
N ASN A 121 -2.27 1.18 15.39
CA ASN A 121 -0.91 1.20 14.84
C ASN A 121 -0.41 -0.17 14.32
N SER A 122 -1.29 -1.06 13.86
CA SER A 122 -0.94 -2.43 13.43
C SER A 122 0.20 -2.51 12.40
N LEU A 123 0.30 -1.55 11.48
CA LEU A 123 1.41 -1.47 10.52
C LEU A 123 2.73 -1.07 11.22
N LEU A 124 2.69 -0.05 12.08
CA LEU A 124 3.88 0.43 12.78
C LEU A 124 4.41 -0.63 13.76
N ARG A 125 3.53 -1.42 14.38
CA ARG A 125 3.89 -2.52 15.28
C ARG A 125 4.65 -3.65 14.60
N GLN A 126 4.58 -3.79 13.27
CA GLN A 126 5.37 -4.80 12.55
C GLN A 126 6.86 -4.42 12.44
N ILE A 127 7.18 -3.13 12.59
CA ILE A 127 8.52 -2.58 12.38
C ILE A 127 8.99 -1.72 13.56
N SER A 128 8.34 -1.83 14.72
CA SER A 128 8.68 -1.08 15.92
C SER A 128 8.64 -1.98 17.13
N MET A 129 9.52 -1.71 18.10
CA MET A 129 9.40 -2.29 19.42
C MET A 129 8.15 -1.73 20.13
N PRO A 130 7.53 -2.50 21.04
CA PRO A 130 6.45 -2.00 21.88
C PRO A 130 6.85 -0.74 22.64
N SER A 131 5.92 0.21 22.74
CA SER A 131 6.12 1.46 23.47
C SER A 131 4.78 2.11 23.80
N PRO A 132 4.66 2.86 24.91
CA PRO A 132 3.41 3.49 25.33
C PRO A 132 2.76 4.35 24.25
N VAL A 133 3.57 5.12 23.50
CA VAL A 133 3.05 5.99 22.42
C VAL A 133 2.31 5.21 21.33
N LEU A 134 2.71 3.95 21.04
CA LEU A 134 2.03 3.11 20.07
C LEU A 134 0.69 2.56 20.60
N ASP A 135 0.54 2.46 21.93
CA ASP A 135 -0.66 1.98 22.60
C ASP A 135 -1.66 3.12 22.85
N GLU A 136 -1.16 4.32 23.14
CA GLU A 136 -1.97 5.45 23.61
C GLU A 136 -2.55 6.32 22.51
N ILE A 137 -1.81 6.51 21.40
CA ILE A 137 -2.25 7.39 20.29
C ILE A 137 -2.20 6.69 18.94
N ASP A 138 -3.05 7.12 18.01
CA ASP A 138 -2.95 6.73 16.61
C ASP A 138 -1.89 7.61 15.92
N ILE A 139 -0.88 6.99 15.32
CA ILE A 139 0.20 7.69 14.60
C ILE A 139 -0.02 7.50 13.09
N PRO A 140 -0.48 8.53 12.37
CA PRO A 140 -0.66 8.45 10.93
C PRO A 140 0.65 8.13 10.20
N ILE A 141 0.55 7.31 9.16
CA ILE A 141 1.59 7.16 8.15
C ILE A 141 1.22 8.10 7.00
N VAL A 142 2.03 9.12 6.77
CA VAL A 142 1.76 10.18 5.79
C VAL A 142 2.83 10.22 4.70
N PRO A 143 2.44 10.19 3.41
CA PRO A 143 3.39 10.45 2.34
C PRO A 143 3.81 11.92 2.40
N LYS A 144 5.12 12.17 2.46
CA LYS A 144 5.65 13.53 2.37
C LYS A 144 6.90 13.53 1.50
N LYS A 145 7.08 14.59 0.73
CA LYS A 145 8.30 14.82 -0.07
C LYS A 145 9.34 15.49 0.84
N MET A 146 10.56 14.97 0.84
CA MET A 146 11.67 15.60 1.56
C MET A 146 12.00 16.95 0.93
N ASP A 147 12.11 17.99 1.76
CA ASP A 147 12.65 19.29 1.32
C ASP A 147 14.18 19.24 1.41
N ALA A 148 14.80 18.83 0.30
CA ALA A 148 16.25 18.71 0.15
C ALA A 148 16.83 19.81 -0.74
N THR A 149 16.21 20.99 -0.74
CA THR A 149 16.69 22.14 -1.50
C THR A 149 18.07 22.58 -1.00
N LEU A 150 19.07 22.63 -1.89
CA LEU A 150 20.42 23.03 -1.53
C LEU A 150 20.47 24.50 -1.06
N LEU A 151 19.88 25.39 -1.86
CA LEU A 151 19.73 26.80 -1.50
C LEU A 151 18.60 26.96 -0.49
N LYS A 152 18.74 27.94 0.41
CA LYS A 152 17.68 28.29 1.37
C LYS A 152 16.43 28.70 0.58
N SER A 153 15.32 28.01 0.81
CA SER A 153 14.00 28.44 0.35
C SER A 153 13.59 29.75 1.02
N GLU A 154 12.71 30.54 0.40
CA GLU A 154 12.19 31.79 0.98
C GLU A 154 10.70 31.62 1.36
N PRO A 155 10.34 31.73 2.66
CA PRO A 155 11.22 31.90 3.82
C PRO A 155 11.96 30.60 4.19
N PRO A 156 13.17 30.68 4.77
CA PRO A 156 13.92 29.50 5.14
C PRO A 156 13.27 28.77 6.31
N SER A 157 13.39 27.44 6.33
CA SER A 157 13.08 26.65 7.52
C SER A 157 13.89 27.17 8.71
N ILE A 158 13.24 27.35 9.86
CA ILE A 158 13.89 27.80 11.11
C ILE A 158 15.06 26.89 11.49
N PHE A 159 14.99 25.59 11.15
CA PHE A 159 16.04 24.61 11.43
C PHE A 159 17.30 24.77 10.56
N ARG A 160 17.23 25.58 9.49
CA ARG A 160 18.35 25.94 8.59
C ARG A 160 18.89 27.35 8.86
N GLY A 161 18.42 28.02 9.91
CA GLY A 161 18.87 29.34 10.33
C GLY A 161 20.26 29.30 10.95
N ASP A 162 20.95 30.44 10.93
CA ASP A 162 22.19 30.64 11.68
C ASP A 162 21.90 30.66 13.19
N PRO A 163 22.89 30.42 14.07
CA PRO A 163 22.67 30.40 15.52
C PRO A 163 21.96 31.65 16.05
N SER A 164 20.78 31.42 16.65
CA SER A 164 19.97 32.46 17.29
C SER A 164 19.11 31.86 18.41
N PRO A 165 18.60 32.68 19.35
CA PRO A 165 17.69 32.20 20.39
C PRO A 165 16.44 31.48 19.85
N GLU A 166 15.91 31.94 18.71
CA GLU A 166 14.74 31.36 18.04
C GLU A 166 15.06 30.00 17.43
N VAL A 167 16.22 29.87 16.77
CA VAL A 167 16.71 28.60 16.22
C VAL A 167 16.93 27.59 17.35
N ASP A 168 17.58 28.00 18.43
CA ASP A 168 17.84 27.13 19.58
C ASP A 168 16.54 26.73 20.30
N ALA A 169 15.53 27.60 20.34
CA ALA A 169 14.21 27.25 20.86
C ALA A 169 13.49 26.23 19.97
N ALA A 170 13.58 26.39 18.64
CA ALA A 170 12.98 25.46 17.69
C ALA A 170 13.62 24.07 17.78
N TRP A 171 14.94 23.98 17.85
CA TRP A 171 15.64 22.71 18.03
C TRP A 171 15.31 22.05 19.38
N ARG A 172 15.36 22.80 20.50
CA ARG A 172 15.00 22.28 21.83
C ARG A 172 13.58 21.73 21.91
N ARG A 173 12.63 22.31 21.18
CA ARG A 173 11.25 21.80 21.13
C ARG A 173 11.19 20.35 20.65
N ILE A 174 11.97 20.00 19.63
CA ILE A 174 11.91 18.70 18.97
C ILE A 174 12.99 17.71 19.45
N SER A 175 13.89 18.16 20.33
CA SER A 175 14.97 17.36 20.93
C SER A 175 14.80 17.20 22.44
N ASP A 176 13.58 17.39 22.95
CA ASP A 176 13.32 17.36 24.38
C ASP A 176 13.45 15.93 24.92
N THR A 177 14.55 15.66 25.59
CA THR A 177 14.84 14.34 26.13
C THR A 177 14.28 14.12 27.54
N ARG A 178 13.41 15.00 28.07
CA ARG A 178 12.84 14.82 29.41
C ARG A 178 12.28 13.40 29.60
N PRO A 179 12.51 12.78 30.77
CA PRO A 179 12.06 11.41 30.98
C PRO A 179 10.54 11.29 30.95
N ILE A 180 10.07 10.20 30.36
CA ILE A 180 8.69 9.72 30.48
C ILE A 180 8.60 8.66 31.58
N ALA A 181 7.41 8.49 32.15
CA ALA A 181 7.15 7.45 33.13
C ALA A 181 6.66 6.18 32.43
N LEU A 182 7.41 5.09 32.62
CA LEU A 182 7.07 3.77 32.12
C LEU A 182 6.51 2.91 33.26
N THR A 183 5.53 2.06 32.96
CA THR A 183 5.15 0.96 33.84
C THR A 183 6.20 -0.15 33.77
N ARG A 184 6.15 -1.09 34.72
CA ARG A 184 6.93 -2.33 34.66
C ARG A 184 6.69 -3.10 33.36
N ASP A 185 5.45 -3.18 32.90
CA ASP A 185 5.07 -3.89 31.69
C ASP A 185 5.65 -3.23 30.44
N ASP A 186 5.70 -1.89 30.40
CA ASP A 186 6.34 -1.15 29.30
C ASP A 186 7.85 -1.46 29.21
N VAL A 187 8.52 -1.53 30.37
CA VAL A 187 9.95 -1.87 30.45
C VAL A 187 10.20 -3.29 29.93
N LEU A 188 9.37 -4.25 30.35
CA LEU A 188 9.43 -5.63 29.88
C LEU A 188 9.14 -5.74 28.38
N ALA A 189 8.12 -5.03 27.89
CA ALA A 189 7.74 -5.03 26.48
C ALA A 189 8.81 -4.40 25.58
N ALA A 190 9.57 -3.44 26.10
CA ALA A 190 10.77 -2.89 25.46
C ALA A 190 11.98 -3.84 25.49
N GLY A 191 11.85 -5.04 26.06
CA GLY A 191 12.91 -6.05 26.19
C GLY A 191 13.97 -5.67 27.23
N LYS A 192 13.61 -4.89 28.24
CA LYS A 192 14.51 -4.46 29.33
C LYS A 192 14.11 -5.14 30.64
N ASP A 193 15.07 -5.23 31.56
CA ASP A 193 14.85 -5.80 32.88
C ASP A 193 14.47 -4.69 33.89
N PRO A 194 13.26 -4.71 34.46
CA PRO A 194 12.85 -3.77 35.51
C PRO A 194 13.78 -3.73 36.72
N ALA A 195 14.48 -4.83 37.05
CA ALA A 195 15.41 -4.84 38.17
C ALA A 195 16.67 -3.97 37.92
N SER A 196 17.01 -3.75 36.65
CA SER A 196 18.12 -2.89 36.22
C SER A 196 17.68 -1.46 35.86
N ALA A 197 16.38 -1.26 35.64
CA ALA A 197 15.82 0.02 35.24
C ALA A 197 15.70 0.96 36.45
N VAL A 198 15.99 2.25 36.22
CA VAL A 198 15.91 3.25 37.28
C VAL A 198 14.45 3.57 37.56
N GLN A 199 14.04 3.36 38.81
CA GLN A 199 12.71 3.74 39.29
C GLN A 199 12.60 5.24 39.52
N ILE A 200 11.42 5.78 39.20
CA ILE A 200 11.07 7.16 39.50
C ILE A 200 10.75 7.25 41.01
N PRO A 201 11.32 8.23 41.73
CA PRO A 201 10.99 8.43 43.14
C PRO A 201 9.49 8.65 43.34
N THR A 202 8.91 7.98 44.33
CA THR A 202 7.48 8.13 44.68
C THR A 202 7.11 9.56 45.06
N SER A 203 8.07 10.36 45.52
CA SER A 203 7.90 11.79 45.82
C SER A 203 7.49 12.64 44.61
N TRP A 204 7.63 12.14 43.38
CA TRP A 204 7.19 12.81 42.16
C TRP A 204 5.69 12.63 41.88
N GLY A 205 4.98 11.82 42.67
CA GLY A 205 3.52 11.70 42.61
C GLY A 205 2.97 10.92 41.40
N LEU A 206 3.81 10.13 40.71
CA LEU A 206 3.43 9.36 39.52
C LEU A 206 2.98 7.91 39.83
N GLY A 207 2.85 7.57 41.12
CA GLY A 207 2.56 6.23 41.61
C GLY A 207 3.81 5.40 41.91
N GLU A 208 3.59 4.19 42.40
CA GLU A 208 4.66 3.20 42.62
C GLU A 208 5.01 2.45 41.32
N ASP A 209 6.17 1.80 41.31
CA ASP A 209 6.63 0.94 40.20
C ASP A 209 6.66 1.63 38.82
N LYS A 210 7.07 2.90 38.82
CA LYS A 210 7.35 3.69 37.62
C LYS A 210 8.84 3.75 37.33
N TYR A 211 9.18 3.76 36.05
CA TYR A 211 10.57 3.76 35.57
C TYR A 211 10.82 4.93 34.64
N PHE A 212 12.03 5.47 34.66
CA PHE A 212 12.42 6.49 33.69
C PHE A 212 12.61 5.87 32.30
N GLY A 213 11.88 6.39 31.32
CA GLY A 213 12.07 6.12 29.89
C GLY A 213 12.35 7.39 29.11
N ARG A 214 12.75 7.24 27.85
CA ARG A 214 12.87 8.34 26.87
C ARG A 214 12.46 7.83 25.50
N LEU A 215 11.90 8.69 24.66
CA LEU A 215 11.67 8.35 23.26
C LEU A 215 13.00 8.46 22.49
N ASP A 216 13.35 7.39 21.78
CA ASP A 216 14.61 7.30 21.05
C ASP A 216 14.72 8.38 19.96
N VAL A 217 13.62 8.68 19.23
CA VAL A 217 13.61 9.72 18.20
C VAL A 217 14.00 11.10 18.74
N LEU A 218 13.60 11.45 19.97
CA LEU A 218 13.97 12.73 20.58
C LEU A 218 15.45 12.75 20.98
N HIS A 219 16.00 11.60 21.38
CA HIS A 219 17.44 11.45 21.64
C HIS A 219 18.27 11.53 20.35
N GLN A 220 17.79 10.95 19.25
CA GLN A 220 18.41 11.08 17.93
C GLN A 220 18.48 12.55 17.48
N ILE A 221 17.38 13.30 17.63
CA ILE A 221 17.33 14.72 17.27
C ILE A 221 18.20 15.55 18.23
N HIS A 222 18.27 15.21 19.52
CA HIS A 222 19.21 15.81 20.46
C HIS A 222 20.67 15.61 20.05
N CYS A 223 21.04 14.40 19.63
CA CYS A 223 22.37 14.13 19.11
C CYS A 223 22.65 14.92 17.82
N LEU A 224 21.67 15.06 16.93
CA LEU A 224 21.78 15.89 15.73
C LEU A 224 21.95 17.38 16.07
N ASP A 225 21.23 17.89 17.06
CA ASP A 225 21.37 19.27 17.54
C ASP A 225 22.76 19.51 18.15
N ALA A 226 23.30 18.55 18.91
CA ALA A 226 24.67 18.63 19.41
C ALA A 226 25.70 18.69 18.26
N ILE A 227 25.51 17.92 17.18
CA ILE A 227 26.35 17.97 15.99
C ILE A 227 26.21 19.32 15.28
N ARG A 228 25.00 19.86 15.17
CA ARG A 228 24.74 21.20 14.62
C ARG A 228 25.48 22.27 15.44
N MET A 229 25.40 22.23 16.77
CA MET A 229 26.12 23.16 17.64
C MET A 229 27.63 23.04 17.46
N GLU A 230 28.15 21.83 17.27
CA GLU A 230 29.57 21.61 16.96
C GLU A 230 29.98 22.23 15.62
N ALA A 231 29.14 22.18 14.60
CA ALA A 231 29.39 22.85 13.31
C ALA A 231 29.47 24.38 13.45
N HIS A 232 28.90 24.94 14.53
CA HIS A 232 29.00 26.35 14.91
C HIS A 232 29.84 26.52 16.20
N PHE A 233 30.95 25.78 16.31
CA PHE A 233 31.76 25.68 17.52
C PHE A 233 32.06 27.02 18.20
N GLU A 234 32.53 28.01 17.45
CA GLU A 234 32.91 29.31 18.01
C GLU A 234 31.74 30.01 18.71
N HIS A 235 30.53 29.90 18.16
CA HIS A 235 29.32 30.49 18.73
C HIS A 235 28.92 29.82 20.05
N TYR A 236 28.87 28.49 20.07
CA TYR A 236 28.35 27.73 21.22
C TYR A 236 29.40 27.44 22.30
N TYR A 237 30.66 27.26 21.89
CA TYR A 237 31.71 26.72 22.72
C TYR A 237 32.97 27.58 22.78
N GLY A 238 33.14 28.59 21.91
CA GLY A 238 34.34 29.44 21.88
C GLY A 238 34.64 30.13 23.22
N ARG A 239 33.60 30.53 23.98
CA ARG A 239 33.76 31.07 25.34
C ARG A 239 34.28 30.04 26.35
N LYS A 240 33.93 28.77 26.17
CA LYS A 240 34.30 27.67 27.09
C LYS A 240 35.67 27.09 26.74
N TYR A 241 36.00 27.03 25.44
CA TYR A 241 37.26 26.50 24.92
C TYR A 241 37.92 27.57 24.06
N ALA A 242 38.53 28.56 24.72
CA ALA A 242 39.09 29.74 24.06
C ALA A 242 40.23 29.42 23.07
N ASN A 243 40.88 28.25 23.23
CA ASN A 243 41.94 27.78 22.33
C ASN A 243 41.41 26.88 21.20
N GLY A 244 40.09 26.85 21.00
CA GLY A 244 39.42 26.08 19.95
C GLY A 244 39.16 24.62 20.29
N TYR A 245 38.71 23.86 19.29
CA TYR A 245 38.26 22.47 19.43
C TYR A 245 39.27 21.53 20.10
N ASN A 246 40.57 21.70 19.84
CA ASN A 246 41.61 20.81 20.37
C ASN A 246 41.77 20.91 21.90
N ASP A 247 41.27 22.00 22.52
CA ASP A 247 41.28 22.23 23.96
C ASP A 247 40.03 21.67 24.65
N THR A 248 39.12 21.04 23.90
CA THR A 248 37.90 20.45 24.44
C THR A 248 38.21 19.28 25.38
N SER A 249 37.40 19.15 26.43
CA SER A 249 37.50 18.03 27.37
C SER A 249 37.35 16.68 26.64
N ARG A 250 37.94 15.63 27.22
CA ARG A 250 37.76 14.25 26.70
C ARG A 250 36.28 13.87 26.60
N MET A 251 35.46 14.27 27.59
CA MET A 251 34.03 13.98 27.58
C MET A 251 33.28 14.68 26.45
N HIS A 252 33.66 15.92 26.10
CA HIS A 252 33.08 16.65 24.97
C HIS A 252 33.28 15.86 23.66
N ARG A 253 34.51 15.43 23.40
CA ARG A 253 34.86 14.66 22.19
C ARG A 253 34.21 13.27 22.17
N LEU A 254 34.16 12.58 23.31
CA LEU A 254 33.46 11.30 23.43
C LEU A 254 31.95 11.46 23.18
N HIS A 255 31.34 12.52 23.68
CA HIS A 255 29.92 12.79 23.47
C HIS A 255 29.63 13.07 21.99
N LEU A 256 30.44 13.90 21.33
CA LEU A 256 30.31 14.15 19.88
C LEU A 256 30.44 12.85 19.07
N SER A 257 31.44 12.02 19.38
CA SER A 257 31.63 10.72 18.73
C SER A 257 30.44 9.78 18.96
N HIS A 258 29.87 9.77 20.17
CA HIS A 258 28.67 9.01 20.50
C HIS A 258 27.46 9.49 19.69
N CYS A 259 27.24 10.82 19.60
CA CYS A 259 26.14 11.40 18.84
C CYS A 259 26.21 11.00 17.36
N LEU A 260 27.39 11.12 16.74
CA LEU A 260 27.60 10.70 15.34
C LEU A 260 27.31 9.22 15.15
N TRP A 261 27.80 8.37 16.06
CA TRP A 261 27.57 6.93 16.01
C TRP A 261 26.10 6.55 16.19
N LEU A 262 25.38 7.22 17.10
CA LEU A 262 23.96 6.97 17.34
C LEU A 262 23.10 7.36 16.14
N VAL A 263 23.34 8.53 15.54
CA VAL A 263 22.61 8.98 14.35
C VAL A 263 22.85 8.04 13.17
N LEU A 264 24.10 7.62 12.94
CA LEU A 264 24.42 6.65 11.90
C LEU A 264 23.70 5.32 12.08
N GLN A 265 23.73 4.75 13.29
CA GLN A 265 23.03 3.49 13.57
C GLN A 265 21.53 3.59 13.34
N ASN A 266 20.92 4.73 13.64
CA ASN A 266 19.48 4.92 13.41
C ASN A 266 19.12 5.08 11.93
N ILE A 267 19.96 5.76 11.14
CA ILE A 267 19.82 5.78 9.68
C ILE A 267 19.92 4.36 9.10
N MET A 268 20.91 3.58 9.57
CA MET A 268 21.07 2.18 9.16
C MET A 268 19.92 1.28 9.63
N CYS A 269 19.35 1.53 10.80
CA CYS A 269 18.21 0.80 11.33
C CYS A 269 16.93 1.09 10.53
N ALA A 270 16.73 2.35 10.11
CA ALA A 270 15.60 2.73 9.27
C ALA A 270 15.70 2.09 7.87
N ALA A 271 16.92 1.93 7.34
CA ALA A 271 17.22 1.23 6.08
C ALA A 271 16.26 1.57 4.93
N THR A 272 15.93 2.85 4.76
CA THR A 272 14.94 3.30 3.76
C THR A 272 15.38 2.91 2.35
N THR A 273 14.48 2.26 1.60
CA THR A 273 14.74 1.80 0.22
C THR A 273 14.18 2.73 -0.84
N ASP A 274 13.74 3.94 -0.46
CA ASP A 274 13.20 4.93 -1.39
C ASP A 274 14.30 5.45 -2.32
N VAL A 275 13.99 5.57 -3.61
CA VAL A 275 14.97 5.84 -4.67
C VAL A 275 14.88 7.29 -5.12
N TYR A 276 16.01 7.97 -5.21
CA TYR A 276 16.13 9.25 -5.90
C TYR A 276 16.56 9.06 -7.36
N THR A 277 16.12 9.96 -8.23
CA THR A 277 16.49 9.99 -9.65
C THR A 277 17.44 11.15 -9.93
N HIS A 278 17.79 11.34 -11.20
CA HIS A 278 18.57 12.49 -11.65
C HIS A 278 17.79 13.24 -12.73
N PHE A 279 18.05 14.54 -12.83
CA PHE A 279 17.47 15.42 -13.84
C PHE A 279 18.56 16.27 -14.50
N TRP A 280 18.27 16.77 -15.70
CA TRP A 280 19.17 17.65 -16.44
C TRP A 280 18.84 19.11 -16.15
N THR A 281 19.86 19.96 -16.07
CA THR A 281 19.72 21.41 -15.93
C THR A 281 20.73 22.11 -16.83
N ASP A 282 20.44 23.34 -17.25
CA ASP A 282 21.39 24.14 -18.04
C ASP A 282 22.56 24.68 -17.19
N THR A 283 22.54 24.47 -15.87
CA THR A 283 23.53 24.98 -14.92
C THR A 283 24.73 24.04 -14.76
N PHE A 284 24.53 22.74 -14.97
CA PHE A 284 25.57 21.73 -14.74
C PHE A 284 25.76 20.85 -15.97
N GLU A 285 27.00 20.53 -16.30
CA GLU A 285 27.35 19.64 -17.42
C GLU A 285 27.00 18.16 -17.16
N HIS A 286 26.52 17.83 -15.96
CA HIS A 286 26.21 16.48 -15.53
C HIS A 286 24.80 16.43 -14.92
N ALA A 287 24.16 15.26 -14.99
CA ALA A 287 22.83 15.07 -14.41
C ALA A 287 22.86 15.33 -12.90
N PHE A 288 21.97 16.20 -12.43
CA PHE A 288 21.88 16.61 -11.04
C PHE A 288 20.94 15.67 -10.25
N PRO A 289 21.28 15.24 -9.04
CA PRO A 289 20.43 14.36 -8.24
C PRO A 289 19.16 15.07 -7.73
N ASP A 290 18.00 14.42 -7.86
CA ASP A 290 16.73 14.86 -7.25
C ASP A 290 16.60 14.29 -5.83
N PHE A 291 17.12 15.00 -4.84
CA PHE A 291 17.01 14.60 -3.44
C PHE A 291 15.60 14.74 -2.85
N GLY A 292 14.62 15.23 -3.62
CA GLY A 292 13.23 15.36 -3.23
C GLY A 292 12.48 14.02 -3.17
N VAL A 293 13.00 13.04 -2.44
CA VAL A 293 12.42 11.71 -2.35
C VAL A 293 11.13 11.76 -1.51
N ALA A 294 10.10 11.06 -1.98
CA ALA A 294 8.87 10.87 -1.21
C ALA A 294 9.04 9.66 -0.28
N HIS A 295 8.76 9.85 1.00
CA HIS A 295 8.79 8.78 1.99
C HIS A 295 7.42 8.61 2.64
N GLN A 296 7.16 7.40 3.15
CA GLN A 296 6.05 7.12 4.05
C GLN A 296 6.48 7.42 5.48
N TYR A 297 6.19 8.62 5.96
CA TYR A 297 6.64 9.06 7.28
C TYR A 297 5.65 8.66 8.38
N ARG A 298 6.19 8.32 9.56
CA ARG A 298 5.43 8.42 10.81
C ARG A 298 5.22 9.91 11.09
N ASP A 299 3.98 10.32 11.37
CA ASP A 299 3.72 11.71 11.74
C ASP A 299 4.45 12.07 13.04
N PHE A 300 5.59 12.73 12.90
CA PHE A 300 6.43 13.16 14.02
C PHE A 300 5.71 14.16 14.92
N GLU A 301 4.82 14.99 14.38
CA GLU A 301 4.07 15.96 15.18
C GLU A 301 2.98 15.26 16.01
N ALA A 302 2.45 14.12 15.56
CA ALA A 302 1.58 13.29 16.41
C ALA A 302 2.34 12.74 17.63
N VAL A 303 3.57 12.27 17.42
CA VAL A 303 4.45 11.78 18.50
C VAL A 303 4.84 12.92 19.45
N LEU A 304 5.12 14.11 18.93
CA LEU A 304 5.56 15.25 19.75
C LEU A 304 4.43 15.88 20.58
N ARG A 305 3.17 15.75 20.15
CA ARG A 305 2.00 16.24 20.90
C ARG A 305 1.63 15.34 22.08
N TRP A 306 1.98 14.06 22.01
CA TRP A 306 1.83 13.10 23.09
C TRP A 306 2.87 13.37 24.18
#